data_AF-A0A7J4IHP7-F1
#
_entry.id   AF-A0A7J4IHP7-F1
#
_cell.length_a   1.000
_cell.length_b   1.000
_cell.length_c   1.000
_cell.angle_alpha   90.00
_cell.angle_beta   90.00
_cell.angle_gamma   90.00
#
_symmetry.space_group_name_H-M   'P 1'
#
loop_
_entity.id
_entity.type
_entity.pdbx_description
1 polymer ?
#
loop_
_entity_poly.entity_id
_entity_poly.type
_entity_poly.pdbx_seq_one_letter_code
_entity_poly.pdbx_strand_id
1 'polypeptide(L)'
;MIGYDGYHRIRGSKISLLVERHGRPIACVIVPANVHDATVYESTLAACRIPRPRGRPITRPREILADAAYDTKAIRYRNRRRGIKTMIPINRRKRQKSRKGRRFRFDPIRYRLRGAVERCFSWLKSYRKLAPRYERLERSFRGLVIVACALIVWRVLG
;
A
#
# COMPACT_ATOMS: atom_id res chain seq x y z
N MET A 1 3.05 -14.48 -13.15
CA MET A 1 3.55 -13.38 -12.30
C MET A 1 4.05 -13.93 -10.98
N ILE A 2 5.12 -14.70 -11.05
CA ILE A 2 6.00 -14.97 -9.92
C ILE A 2 7.27 -14.20 -10.24
N GLY A 3 7.61 -13.23 -9.41
CA GLY A 3 8.85 -12.49 -9.55
C GLY A 3 9.88 -13.05 -8.57
N TYR A 4 11.16 -12.95 -8.91
CA TYR A 4 12.22 -13.23 -7.96
C TYR A 4 12.52 -11.95 -7.17
N ASP A 5 12.40 -12.01 -5.85
CA ASP A 5 12.88 -10.95 -4.96
C ASP A 5 14.35 -11.21 -4.65
N GLY A 6 15.26 -10.44 -5.22
CA GLY A 6 16.70 -10.57 -4.96
C GLY A 6 17.10 -10.25 -3.52
N TYR A 7 16.29 -9.46 -2.80
CA TYR A 7 16.59 -9.08 -1.41
C TYR A 7 16.28 -10.23 -0.44
N HIS A 8 15.13 -10.88 -0.61
CA HIS A 8 14.74 -12.03 0.22
C HIS A 8 15.11 -13.38 -0.39
N ARG A 9 15.65 -13.41 -1.62
CA ARG A 9 15.97 -14.63 -2.42
C ARG A 9 14.80 -15.61 -2.56
N ILE A 10 13.57 -15.09 -2.60
CA ILE A 10 12.35 -15.89 -2.67
C ILE A 10 11.61 -15.58 -3.97
N ARG A 11 11.11 -16.62 -4.63
CA ARG A 11 10.15 -16.49 -5.73
C ARG A 11 8.77 -16.24 -5.15
N GLY A 12 8.17 -15.11 -5.48
CA GLY A 12 6.88 -14.76 -4.90
C GLY A 12 6.14 -13.64 -5.61
N SER A 13 5.10 -13.17 -4.94
CA SER A 13 4.34 -11.99 -5.31
C SER A 13 4.34 -11.01 -4.16
N LYS A 14 4.38 -9.73 -4.50
CA LYS A 14 4.18 -8.66 -3.54
C LYS A 14 2.72 -8.25 -3.58
N ILE A 15 2.16 -8.08 -2.38
CA ILE A 15 0.82 -7.54 -2.19
C ILE A 15 1.01 -6.10 -1.73
N SER A 16 0.48 -5.14 -2.50
CA SER A 16 0.42 -3.73 -2.12
C SER A 16 -1.01 -3.39 -1.73
N LEU A 17 -1.17 -2.88 -0.51
CA LEU A 17 -2.47 -2.54 0.06
C LEU A 17 -2.57 -1.06 0.34
N LEU A 18 -3.73 -0.50 0.03
CA LEU A 18 -4.18 0.78 0.56
C LEU A 18 -5.18 0.49 1.67
N VAL A 19 -4.88 0.97 2.88
CA VAL A 19 -5.66 0.66 4.08
C VAL A 19 -6.13 1.95 4.74
N GLU A 20 -7.35 1.92 5.25
CA GLU A 20 -7.96 2.98 6.04
C GLU A 20 -7.41 2.96 7.49
N ARG A 21 -7.59 4.05 8.26
CA ARG A 21 -7.05 4.18 9.64
C ARG A 21 -7.44 3.04 10.59
N HIS A 22 -8.58 2.39 10.36
CA HIS A 22 -9.08 1.29 11.18
C HIS A 22 -8.59 -0.10 10.73
N GLY A 23 -7.72 -0.18 9.72
CA GLY A 23 -7.21 -1.45 9.21
C GLY A 23 -8.05 -2.07 8.07
N ARG A 24 -9.04 -1.33 7.54
CA ARG A 24 -9.88 -1.80 6.44
C ARG A 24 -9.17 -1.65 5.09
N PRO A 25 -8.96 -2.73 4.31
CA PRO A 25 -8.36 -2.62 2.98
C PRO A 25 -9.34 -1.91 2.02
N ILE A 26 -8.87 -0.85 1.36
CA ILE A 26 -9.60 -0.08 0.34
C ILE A 26 -9.23 -0.57 -1.06
N ALA A 27 -7.94 -0.83 -1.30
CA ALA A 27 -7.45 -1.30 -2.59
C ALA A 27 -6.32 -2.31 -2.39
N CYS A 28 -6.26 -3.30 -3.27
CA CYS A 28 -5.23 -4.33 -3.27
C CYS A 28 -4.72 -4.53 -4.70
N VAL A 29 -3.41 -4.45 -4.86
CA VAL A 29 -2.71 -4.76 -6.12
C VAL A 29 -1.68 -5.83 -5.84
N ILE A 30 -1.68 -6.87 -6.67
CA ILE A 30 -0.72 -7.97 -6.58
C ILE A 30 0.22 -7.84 -7.76
N VAL A 31 1.51 -7.82 -7.49
CA VAL A 31 2.57 -7.70 -8.50
C VAL A 31 3.61 -8.82 -8.34
N PRO A 32 4.40 -9.13 -9.38
CA PRO A 32 5.56 -9.98 -9.24
C PRO A 32 6.54 -9.38 -8.22
N ALA A 33 7.25 -10.23 -7.46
CA ALA A 33 8.14 -9.72 -6.42
C ALA A 33 9.36 -8.91 -6.92
N ASN A 34 9.70 -9.01 -8.22
CA ASN A 34 10.76 -8.23 -8.85
C ASN A 34 10.40 -6.74 -9.04
N VAL A 35 9.11 -6.38 -8.92
CA VAL A 35 8.69 -4.99 -9.11
C VAL A 35 9.09 -4.15 -7.89
N HIS A 36 9.72 -3.00 -8.14
CA HIS A 36 10.14 -2.07 -7.11
C HIS A 36 8.92 -1.40 -6.45
N ASP A 37 8.86 -1.36 -5.12
CA ASP A 37 7.64 -0.93 -4.41
C ASP A 37 7.17 0.49 -4.77
N ALA A 38 8.12 1.39 -5.06
CA ALA A 38 7.82 2.74 -5.52
C ALA A 38 7.03 2.82 -6.84
N THR A 39 7.16 1.85 -7.77
CA THR A 39 6.35 1.84 -9.00
C THR A 39 4.95 1.29 -8.73
N VAL A 40 4.84 0.33 -7.81
CA VAL A 40 3.56 -0.26 -7.39
C VAL A 40 2.66 0.76 -6.70
N TYR A 41 3.25 1.71 -5.97
CA TYR A 41 2.54 2.77 -5.25
C TYR A 41 1.47 3.48 -6.10
N GLU A 42 1.80 3.77 -7.36
CA GLU A 42 0.91 4.50 -8.26
C GLU A 42 -0.27 3.65 -8.69
N SER A 43 -0.02 2.39 -9.03
CA SER A 43 -1.05 1.40 -9.32
C SER A 43 -1.99 1.20 -8.14
N THR A 44 -1.45 1.12 -6.92
CA THR A 44 -2.23 0.99 -5.68
C THR A 44 -3.09 2.23 -5.42
N LEU A 45 -2.58 3.42 -5.68
CA LEU A 45 -3.38 4.65 -5.58
C LEU A 45 -4.43 4.79 -6.67
N ALA A 46 -4.15 4.32 -7.89
CA ALA A 46 -5.10 4.33 -8.99
C ALA A 46 -6.25 3.34 -8.76
N ALA A 47 -5.98 2.22 -8.08
CA ALA A 47 -6.98 1.24 -7.68
C ALA A 47 -7.93 1.74 -6.57
N CYS A 48 -7.61 2.87 -5.91
CA CYS A 48 -8.49 3.46 -4.91
C CYS A 48 -9.77 4.00 -5.56
N ARG A 49 -10.90 3.36 -5.24
CA ARG A 49 -12.21 3.79 -5.72
C ARG A 49 -13.28 3.49 -4.66
N ILE A 50 -13.60 4.51 -3.85
CA ILE A 50 -14.61 4.40 -2.80
C ILE A 50 -15.95 4.89 -3.38
N PRO A 51 -16.96 4.02 -3.53
CA PRO A 51 -18.28 4.43 -4.01
C PRO A 51 -18.93 5.39 -3.01
N ARG A 52 -19.80 6.26 -3.51
CA ARG A 52 -20.61 7.17 -2.68
C ARG A 52 -22.09 6.96 -3.04
N PRO A 53 -23.02 7.23 -2.12
CA PRO A 53 -24.45 7.16 -2.41
C PRO A 53 -24.89 8.01 -3.62
N ARG A 54 -24.25 9.18 -3.82
CA ARG A 54 -24.46 10.03 -5.01
C ARG A 54 -23.14 10.61 -5.54
N GLY A 55 -23.03 10.70 -6.86
CA GLY A 55 -21.92 11.33 -7.60
C GLY A 55 -20.66 10.46 -7.77
N ARG A 56 -19.55 11.08 -8.21
CA ARG A 56 -18.31 10.37 -8.57
C ARG A 56 -17.66 9.69 -7.35
N PRO A 57 -17.13 8.45 -7.49
CA PRO A 57 -16.36 7.78 -6.44
C PRO A 57 -15.17 8.62 -5.95
N ILE A 58 -14.82 8.47 -4.67
CA ILE A 58 -13.62 9.08 -4.12
C ILE A 58 -12.42 8.26 -4.60
N THR A 59 -11.63 8.84 -5.49
CA THR A 59 -10.40 8.24 -6.03
C THR A 59 -9.12 8.87 -5.45
N ARG A 60 -9.30 9.86 -4.57
CA ARG A 60 -8.22 10.66 -4.03
C ARG A 60 -8.25 10.67 -2.50
N PRO A 61 -7.26 10.04 -1.83
CA PRO A 61 -7.12 10.17 -0.39
C PRO A 61 -6.68 11.59 0.00
N ARG A 62 -7.08 12.04 1.19
CA ARG A 62 -6.67 13.35 1.74
C ARG A 62 -5.20 13.34 2.19
N GLU A 63 -4.79 12.22 2.76
CA GLU A 63 -3.44 11.99 3.30
C GLU A 63 -3.03 10.55 3.05
N ILE A 64 -1.74 10.33 2.79
CA ILE A 64 -1.15 9.01 2.63
C ILE A 64 0.02 8.87 3.60
N LEU A 65 -0.02 7.79 4.38
CA LEU A 65 1.07 7.35 5.24
C LEU A 65 1.73 6.17 4.56
N ALA A 66 3.05 6.25 4.36
CA ALA A 66 3.80 5.14 3.78
C ALA A 66 5.23 5.11 4.35
N ASP A 67 5.89 4.00 4.08
CA ASP A 67 7.24 3.69 4.54
C ASP A 67 8.30 4.65 4.01
N ALA A 68 9.44 4.75 4.72
CA ALA A 68 10.59 5.53 4.25
C ALA A 68 11.10 5.04 2.87
N ALA A 69 10.91 3.76 2.53
CA ALA A 69 11.27 3.21 1.22
C ALA A 69 10.54 3.93 0.05
N TYR A 70 9.33 4.45 0.29
CA TYR A 70 8.53 5.19 -0.69
C TYR A 70 8.95 6.66 -0.83
N ASP A 71 9.98 7.11 -0.11
CA ASP A 71 10.49 8.48 -0.19
C ASP A 71 11.26 8.73 -1.50
N THR A 72 10.52 9.00 -2.57
CA THR A 72 11.05 9.38 -3.89
C THR A 72 10.54 10.76 -4.33
N LYS A 73 11.33 11.46 -5.15
CA LYS A 73 10.92 12.76 -5.71
C LYS A 73 9.65 12.62 -6.56
N ALA A 74 9.54 11.54 -7.35
CA ALA A 74 8.40 11.25 -8.21
C ALA A 74 7.10 11.08 -7.41
N ILE A 75 7.11 10.24 -6.36
CA ILE A 75 5.93 10.02 -5.50
C ILE A 75 5.48 11.33 -4.85
N ARG A 76 6.42 12.09 -4.27
CA ARG A 76 6.10 13.38 -3.63
C ARG A 76 5.55 14.41 -4.62
N TYR A 77 6.13 14.47 -5.82
CA TYR A 77 5.67 15.37 -6.89
C TYR A 77 4.25 15.02 -7.33
N ARG A 78 3.96 13.74 -7.58
CA ARG A 78 2.63 13.27 -7.99
C ARG A 78 1.57 13.49 -6.91
N ASN A 79 1.89 13.18 -5.65
CA ASN A 79 0.99 13.47 -4.54
C ASN A 79 0.69 14.96 -4.43
N ARG A 80 1.70 15.81 -4.62
CA ARG A 80 1.52 17.27 -4.64
C ARG A 80 0.62 17.72 -5.79
N ARG A 81 0.83 17.23 -7.02
CA ARG A 81 -0.03 17.55 -8.18
C ARG A 81 -1.48 17.14 -7.94
N ARG A 82 -1.71 16.05 -7.22
CA ARG A 82 -3.05 15.60 -6.83
C ARG A 82 -3.58 16.32 -5.57
N GLY A 83 -2.79 17.13 -4.86
CA GLY A 83 -3.21 17.77 -3.61
C GLY A 83 -3.36 16.79 -2.44
N ILE A 84 -2.59 15.70 -2.43
CA ILE A 84 -2.58 14.68 -1.38
C ILE A 84 -1.47 14.97 -0.37
N LYS A 85 -1.82 15.04 0.93
CA LYS A 85 -0.83 15.19 2.00
C LYS A 85 0.02 13.92 2.11
N THR A 86 1.34 14.08 2.19
CA THR A 86 2.28 12.95 2.16
C THR A 86 3.00 12.82 3.50
N MET A 87 2.67 11.77 4.23
CA MET A 87 3.18 11.41 5.55
C MET A 87 4.25 10.32 5.46
N ILE A 88 5.26 10.55 4.62
CA ILE A 88 6.33 9.60 4.34
C ILE A 88 7.61 10.11 4.99
N PRO A 89 8.22 9.41 5.97
CA PRO A 89 9.47 9.84 6.58
C PRO A 89 10.58 9.90 5.54
N ILE A 90 11.55 10.78 5.75
CA ILE A 90 12.72 10.87 4.86
C ILE A 90 13.53 9.59 4.98
N ASN A 91 13.90 9.00 3.83
CA ASN A 91 14.77 7.84 3.83
C ASN A 91 16.21 8.25 4.16
N ARG A 92 16.67 7.91 5.37
CA ARG A 92 18.02 8.22 5.86
C ARG A 92 19.13 7.58 5.02
N ARG A 93 18.87 6.43 4.38
CA ARG A 93 19.86 5.73 3.53
C ARG A 93 20.11 6.43 2.18
N LYS A 94 19.14 7.21 1.68
CA LYS A 94 19.29 8.00 0.43
C LYS A 94 19.85 9.41 0.68
N ARG A 95 20.38 9.65 1.87
CA ARG A 95 20.86 10.96 2.33
C ARG A 95 22.28 11.24 1.81
N GLN A 96 22.46 11.30 0.49
CA GLN A 96 23.72 11.76 -0.10
C GLN A 96 23.75 13.28 -0.32
N LYS A 97 22.61 13.98 -0.38
CA LYS A 97 22.58 15.46 -0.55
C LYS A 97 21.43 16.11 0.20
N SER A 98 21.65 17.33 0.72
CA SER A 98 20.59 18.21 1.21
C SER A 98 19.58 18.44 0.08
N ARG A 99 18.31 18.10 0.31
CA ARG A 99 17.27 18.31 -0.71
C ARG A 99 16.94 19.81 -0.74
N LYS A 100 17.44 20.55 -1.74
CA LYS A 100 16.95 21.90 -2.06
C LYS A 100 15.44 21.84 -2.36
N GLY A 101 14.63 22.64 -1.65
CA GLY A 101 13.18 22.75 -1.89
C GLY A 101 12.32 22.96 -0.64
N ARG A 102 10.99 22.93 -0.83
CA ARG A 102 9.96 23.16 0.22
C ARG A 102 10.14 22.24 1.42
N ARG A 103 10.14 22.83 2.63
CA ARG A 103 10.28 22.12 3.91
C ARG A 103 9.31 20.95 4.02
N PHE A 104 9.85 19.81 4.44
CA PHE A 104 9.11 18.58 4.68
C PHE A 104 8.28 18.73 5.96
N ARG A 105 6.95 18.63 5.84
CA ARG A 105 6.06 18.58 7.00
C ARG A 105 5.86 17.12 7.38
N PHE A 106 6.42 16.72 8.51
CA PHE A 106 6.23 15.41 9.11
C PHE A 106 5.81 15.58 10.56
N ASP A 107 4.86 14.75 10.93
CA ASP A 107 4.14 14.75 12.17
C ASP A 107 4.18 13.29 12.63
N PRO A 108 5.06 12.99 13.60
CA PRO A 108 5.23 11.64 14.13
C PRO A 108 3.94 11.06 14.72
N ILE A 109 3.03 11.90 15.23
CA ILE A 109 1.79 11.46 15.86
C ILE A 109 0.88 10.85 14.81
N ARG A 110 0.67 11.56 13.69
CA ARG A 110 -0.08 11.03 12.54
C ARG A 110 0.57 9.77 11.97
N TYR A 111 1.90 9.74 11.91
CA TYR A 111 2.64 8.58 11.40
C TYR A 111 2.37 7.28 12.16
N ARG A 112 2.03 7.35 13.46
CA ARG A 112 1.63 6.16 14.25
C ARG A 112 0.41 5.43 13.68
N LEU A 113 -0.49 6.13 12.97
CA LEU A 113 -1.66 5.51 12.32
C LEU A 113 -1.29 4.50 11.23
N ARG A 114 -0.03 4.47 10.78
CA ARG A 114 0.47 3.47 9.86
C ARG A 114 0.28 2.03 10.38
N GLY A 115 0.24 1.82 11.69
CA GLY A 115 0.00 0.49 12.28
C GLY A 115 -1.30 -0.17 11.80
N ALA A 116 -2.25 0.59 11.25
CA ALA A 116 -3.42 0.05 10.55
C ALA A 116 -3.06 -0.89 9.38
N VAL A 117 -2.04 -0.54 8.60
CA VAL A 117 -1.55 -1.35 7.48
C VAL A 117 -0.93 -2.65 7.99
N GLU A 118 -0.14 -2.57 9.06
CA GLU A 118 0.51 -3.73 9.67
C GLU A 118 -0.51 -4.70 10.27
N ARG A 119 -1.54 -4.18 10.96
CA ARG A 119 -2.68 -4.99 11.43
C ARG A 119 -3.41 -5.68 10.28
N CYS A 120 -3.70 -4.96 9.19
CA CYS A 120 -4.32 -5.54 8.01
C CYS A 120 -3.47 -6.66 7.40
N PHE A 121 -2.15 -6.48 7.32
CA PHE A 121 -1.24 -7.53 6.86
C PHE A 121 -1.17 -8.72 7.82
N SER A 122 -1.23 -8.48 9.13
CA SER A 122 -1.31 -9.56 10.13
C SER A 122 -2.56 -10.41 9.95
N TRP A 123 -3.73 -9.78 9.76
CA TRP A 123 -4.97 -10.49 9.45
C TRP A 123 -4.90 -11.24 8.12
N LEU A 124 -4.35 -10.64 7.07
CA LEU A 124 -4.15 -11.33 5.80
C LEU A 124 -3.26 -12.57 5.94
N LYS A 125 -2.18 -12.48 6.72
CA LYS A 125 -1.28 -13.60 6.99
C LYS A 125 -1.90 -14.66 7.89
N SER A 126 -2.89 -14.32 8.71
CA SER A 126 -3.61 -15.30 9.55
C SER A 126 -4.40 -16.31 8.73
N TYR A 127 -4.82 -15.95 7.51
CA TYR A 127 -5.45 -16.89 6.60
C TYR A 127 -4.41 -17.87 6.03
N ARG A 128 -4.42 -19.11 6.54
CA ARG A 128 -3.48 -20.17 6.12
C ARG A 128 -3.45 -20.41 4.61
N LYS A 129 -4.56 -20.20 3.89
CA LYS A 129 -4.60 -20.29 2.41
C LYS A 129 -3.78 -19.21 1.69
N LEU A 130 -3.44 -18.11 2.36
CA LEU A 130 -2.65 -17.01 1.79
C LEU A 130 -1.18 -17.04 2.21
N ALA A 131 -0.84 -17.64 3.36
CA ALA A 131 0.52 -17.61 3.89
C ALA A 131 1.51 -18.40 3.00
N PRO A 132 1.18 -19.60 2.50
CA PRO A 132 1.87 -20.23 1.37
C PRO A 132 1.05 -20.02 0.08
N ARG A 133 1.69 -19.52 -0.97
CA ARG A 133 1.04 -19.43 -2.29
C ARG A 133 1.04 -20.81 -2.96
N TYR A 134 -0.04 -21.57 -2.75
CA TYR A 134 -0.29 -22.82 -3.48
C TYR A 134 -0.93 -22.59 -4.87
N GLU A 135 -1.55 -21.43 -5.06
CA GLU A 135 -2.28 -21.11 -6.29
C GLU A 135 -1.34 -20.91 -7.48
N ARG A 136 -1.43 -21.83 -8.46
CA ARG A 136 -0.68 -21.78 -9.73
C ARG A 136 -1.13 -20.61 -10.61
N LEU A 137 -2.44 -20.34 -10.64
CA LEU A 137 -3.04 -19.26 -11.43
C LEU A 137 -3.11 -17.95 -10.67
N GLU A 138 -2.79 -16.85 -11.35
CA GLU A 138 -2.83 -15.51 -10.77
C GLU A 138 -4.24 -15.05 -10.40
N ARG A 139 -5.22 -15.36 -11.25
CA ARG A 139 -6.63 -15.03 -11.04
C ARG A 139 -7.17 -15.66 -9.75
N SER A 140 -6.81 -16.91 -9.48
CA SER A 140 -7.22 -17.64 -8.29
C SER A 140 -6.61 -17.04 -7.03
N PHE A 141 -5.30 -16.78 -7.06
CA PHE A 141 -4.61 -16.12 -5.95
C PHE A 141 -5.19 -14.72 -5.66
N ARG A 142 -5.42 -13.92 -6.71
CA ARG A 142 -6.04 -12.60 -6.59
C ARG A 142 -7.46 -12.71 -6.02
N GLY A 143 -8.24 -13.68 -6.46
CA GLY A 143 -9.56 -13.97 -5.91
C GLY A 143 -9.52 -14.26 -4.41
N LEU A 144 -8.62 -15.13 -3.96
CA LEU A 144 -8.45 -15.44 -2.54
C LEU A 144 -8.07 -14.20 -1.71
N VAL A 145 -7.16 -13.37 -2.21
CA VAL A 145 -6.77 -12.13 -1.52
C VAL A 145 -7.96 -11.17 -1.42
N ILE A 146 -8.77 -11.04 -2.48
CA ILE A 146 -9.98 -10.22 -2.46
C ILE A 146 -10.99 -10.75 -1.43
N VAL A 147 -11.23 -12.06 -1.41
CA VAL A 147 -12.13 -12.70 -0.43
C VAL A 147 -11.63 -12.44 1.00
N ALA A 148 -10.33 -12.61 1.26
CA ALA A 148 -9.76 -12.31 2.57
C ALA A 148 -9.89 -10.82 2.96
N CYS A 149 -9.75 -9.91 2.00
CA CYS A 149 -9.98 -8.48 2.23
C CYS A 149 -11.46 -8.21 2.58
N ALA A 150 -12.40 -8.86 1.89
CA ALA A 150 -13.83 -8.75 2.19
C ALA A 150 -14.16 -9.26 3.60
N LEU A 151 -13.59 -10.40 4.01
CA LEU A 151 -13.75 -10.94 5.37
C LEU A 151 -13.16 -10.01 6.44
N ILE A 152 -12.02 -9.38 6.17
CA ILE A 152 -11.44 -8.36 7.07
C ILE A 152 -12.38 -7.16 7.21
N VAL A 153 -12.95 -6.68 6.11
CA VAL A 153 -13.90 -5.56 6.14
C VAL A 153 -15.16 -5.94 6.92
N TRP A 154 -15.70 -7.14 6.69
CA TRP A 154 -16.85 -7.67 7.43
C TRP A 154 -16.58 -7.71 8.93
N ARG A 155 -15.42 -8.23 9.35
CA ARG A 155 -15.00 -8.31 10.77
C ARG A 155 -14.86 -6.96 11.44
N VAL A 156 -14.55 -5.89 10.70
CA VAL A 156 -14.37 -4.54 11.28
C VAL A 156 -15.68 -3.74 11.29
N LEU A 157 -16.67 -4.12 10.46
CA LEU A 157 -17.96 -3.42 10.34
C LEU A 157 -19.09 -4.11 11.11
N GLY A 158 -19.05 -5.44 11.25
CA GLY A 158 -19.95 -6.22 12.11
C GLY A 158 -19.42 -6.30 13.53
#